data_AF-A0A958RB65-F1
#
_entry.id   AF-A0A958RB65-F1
#
_cell.length_a   1.000
_cell.length_b   1.000
_cell.length_c   1.000
_cell.angle_alpha   90.00
_cell.angle_beta   90.00
_cell.angle_gamma   90.00
#
_symmetry.space_group_name_H-M   'P 1'
#
loop_
_entity.id
_entity.type
_entity.pdbx_description
1 polymer ?
#
loop_
_entity_poly.entity_id
_entity_poly.type
_entity_poly.pdbx_seq_one_letter_code
_entity_poly.pdbx_strand_id
1 'polypeptide(L)'
;MKYVKYLIAVAIIATLSFAGFSSFSTPGKNDPEKAKNKRAIYEKNRIKNPLQIKSMQGEKFVRDNGEATYTGDVIVIEIGRGEAPGGPLCRVGFAGSNTPIEIPVRVREDYNYHKNDFVSLMNQTYSALNVTNPANHPVLILEPDSYNTWRRVTYAEEIMGVRKAPWMYVMWHALIVTYAHNKDDLGSAIVYRAENGYTSLTPIVGGWPYDIPYGRYFAYDEPELVRKADSIFWTSVRCPYYDRKNLLANIIVCGNNVTSNKMPAGFEKTMEDRIDYQRLEYDHKAIVPVIPERQFIVWRSGKKIIDDGILLSWDLAFQQSLFQEKGADEIRRWVF
;
A
#
# COMPACT_ATOMS: atom_id res chain seq x y z
N MET A 1 32.30 0.37 20.70
CA MET A 1 32.83 0.22 19.32
C MET A 1 31.88 -0.45 18.30
N LYS A 2 30.73 -1.05 18.69
CA LYS A 2 29.79 -1.65 17.71
C LYS A 2 28.91 -0.64 16.95
N TYR A 3 28.68 0.57 17.50
CA TYR A 3 27.79 1.59 16.90
C TYR A 3 28.40 2.40 15.74
N VAL A 4 29.73 2.47 15.64
CA VAL A 4 30.42 3.23 14.57
C VAL A 4 30.33 2.52 13.21
N LYS A 5 30.25 1.18 13.19
CA LYS A 5 30.13 0.40 11.94
C LYS A 5 28.73 0.52 11.30
N TYR A 6 27.67 0.67 12.10
CA TYR A 6 26.30 0.84 11.59
C TYR A 6 26.04 2.24 11.03
N LEU A 7 26.59 3.29 11.66
CA LEU A 7 26.50 4.67 11.14
C LEU A 7 27.22 4.86 9.80
N ILE A 8 28.35 4.18 9.59
CA ILE A 8 29.08 4.21 8.31
C ILE A 8 28.32 3.44 7.22
N ALA A 9 27.68 2.31 7.55
CA ALA A 9 26.88 1.54 6.57
C ALA A 9 25.62 2.30 6.10
N VAL A 10 24.91 2.96 7.03
CA VAL A 10 23.71 3.77 6.69
C VAL A 10 24.10 5.03 5.92
N ALA A 11 25.22 5.67 6.27
CA ALA A 11 25.75 6.80 5.50
C ALA A 11 26.10 6.38 4.07
N ILE A 12 26.81 5.27 3.86
CA ILE A 12 27.21 4.80 2.52
C ILE A 12 25.99 4.47 1.64
N ILE A 13 24.93 3.89 2.20
CA ILE A 13 23.68 3.59 1.46
C ILE A 13 22.94 4.90 1.09
N ALA A 14 22.91 5.89 1.98
CA ALA A 14 22.31 7.19 1.71
C ALA A 14 23.11 8.01 0.67
N THR A 15 24.44 8.00 0.71
CA THR A 15 25.29 8.73 -0.26
C THR A 15 25.29 8.08 -1.64
N LEU A 16 25.23 6.74 -1.73
CA LEU A 16 25.08 6.03 -3.02
C LEU A 16 23.69 6.25 -3.65
N SER A 17 22.67 6.51 -2.84
CA SER A 17 21.33 6.86 -3.32
C SER A 17 21.26 8.30 -3.85
N PHE A 18 22.07 9.22 -3.32
CA PHE A 18 22.11 10.63 -3.79
C PHE A 18 23.08 10.87 -4.95
N ALA A 19 24.22 10.19 -5.01
CA ALA A 19 25.21 10.38 -6.07
C ALA A 19 24.80 9.75 -7.43
N GLY A 20 23.78 8.89 -7.45
CA GLY A 20 23.25 8.28 -8.68
C GLY A 20 22.31 9.16 -9.50
N PHE A 21 21.88 10.33 -9.00
CA PHE A 21 20.83 11.15 -9.63
C PHE A 21 21.34 12.40 -10.36
N SER A 22 22.63 12.71 -10.33
CA SER A 22 23.18 13.96 -10.92
C SER A 22 23.81 13.81 -12.31
N SER A 23 23.43 12.79 -13.10
CA SER A 23 23.79 12.76 -14.53
C SER A 23 22.59 12.41 -15.41
N PHE A 24 21.68 13.38 -15.56
CA PHE A 24 20.80 13.40 -16.72
C PHE A 24 21.61 13.87 -17.93
N SER A 25 22.42 12.96 -18.49
CA SER A 25 22.89 13.12 -19.85
C SER A 25 21.72 12.86 -20.81
N THR A 26 21.64 13.67 -21.86
CA THR A 26 20.83 13.50 -23.07
C THR A 26 20.77 12.04 -23.56
N PRO A 27 19.73 11.65 -24.32
CA PRO A 27 19.49 10.27 -24.73
C PRO A 27 20.61 9.75 -25.65
N GLY A 28 21.68 9.27 -25.03
CA GLY A 28 22.76 8.54 -25.68
C GLY A 28 22.29 7.12 -25.98
N LYS A 29 22.68 6.62 -27.15
CA LYS A 29 22.40 5.26 -27.64
C LYS A 29 22.49 4.22 -26.52
N ASN A 30 21.36 3.55 -26.27
CA ASN A 30 21.23 2.48 -25.29
C ASN A 30 22.29 1.40 -25.55
N ASP A 31 23.20 1.21 -24.58
CA ASP A 31 24.13 0.08 -24.54
C ASP A 31 23.40 -1.15 -23.98
N PRO A 32 23.07 -2.15 -24.81
CA PRO A 32 22.33 -3.33 -24.39
C PRO A 32 23.08 -4.19 -23.37
N GLU A 33 24.42 -4.11 -23.31
CA GLU A 33 25.20 -4.87 -22.32
C GLU A 33 25.11 -4.25 -20.93
N LYS A 34 25.16 -2.92 -20.82
CA LYS A 34 24.92 -2.22 -19.54
C LYS A 34 23.51 -2.49 -19.01
N ALA A 35 22.53 -2.58 -19.90
CA ALA A 35 21.16 -2.97 -19.57
C ALA A 35 21.08 -4.37 -18.96
N LYS A 36 21.73 -5.33 -19.63
CA LYS A 36 21.75 -6.75 -19.22
C LYS A 36 22.44 -6.94 -17.87
N ASN A 37 23.53 -6.22 -17.61
CA ASN A 37 24.24 -6.27 -16.33
C ASN A 37 23.43 -5.68 -15.17
N LYS A 38 22.70 -4.57 -15.38
CA LYS A 38 21.81 -4.01 -14.34
C LYS A 38 20.66 -4.97 -14.01
N ARG A 39 20.07 -5.63 -15.01
CA ARG A 39 19.03 -6.65 -14.83
C ARG A 39 19.56 -7.86 -14.06
N ALA A 40 20.77 -8.34 -14.38
CA ALA A 40 21.39 -9.45 -13.66
C ALA A 40 21.66 -9.11 -12.18
N ILE A 41 22.07 -7.87 -11.87
CA ILE A 41 22.24 -7.40 -10.49
C ILE A 41 20.89 -7.34 -9.76
N TYR A 42 19.85 -6.82 -10.41
CA TYR A 42 18.50 -6.78 -9.85
C TYR A 42 17.95 -8.18 -9.58
N GLU A 43 17.99 -9.09 -10.56
CA GLU A 43 17.51 -10.48 -10.41
C GLU A 43 18.32 -11.28 -9.38
N LYS A 44 19.62 -10.98 -9.21
CA LYS A 44 20.47 -11.59 -8.18
C LYS A 44 20.12 -11.10 -6.76
N ASN A 45 19.67 -9.86 -6.63
CA ASN A 45 19.31 -9.23 -5.35
C ASN A 45 17.82 -9.31 -5.04
N ARG A 46 16.99 -9.72 -6.01
CA ARG A 46 15.56 -9.95 -5.82
C ARG A 46 15.39 -11.12 -4.86
N ILE A 47 14.72 -10.85 -3.74
CA ILE A 47 14.35 -11.87 -2.76
C ILE A 47 13.50 -12.92 -3.50
N LYS A 48 14.04 -14.13 -3.70
CA LYS A 48 13.26 -15.27 -4.19
C LYS A 48 12.36 -15.72 -3.04
N ASN A 49 11.05 -15.79 -3.30
CA ASN A 49 9.98 -16.21 -2.38
C ASN A 49 10.47 -17.05 -1.20
N PRO A 50 10.42 -16.55 0.04
CA PRO A 50 10.42 -17.43 1.18
C PRO A 50 8.99 -18.00 1.29
N LEU A 51 8.91 -19.32 1.13
CA LEU A 51 7.92 -20.22 1.74
C LEU A 51 6.59 -20.40 0.98
N GLN A 52 6.35 -21.65 0.58
CA GLN A 52 5.02 -22.19 0.40
C GLN A 52 4.32 -22.20 1.77
N ILE A 53 3.37 -21.29 1.98
CA ILE A 53 2.55 -21.27 3.19
C ILE A 53 1.24 -22.01 2.89
N LYS A 54 0.98 -23.09 3.63
CA LYS A 54 -0.30 -23.82 3.56
C LYS A 54 -1.40 -22.92 4.11
N SER A 55 -2.54 -22.88 3.42
CA SER A 55 -3.71 -22.08 3.79
C SER A 55 -4.09 -22.22 5.26
N MET A 56 -4.27 -21.10 5.96
CA MET A 56 -4.65 -21.07 7.38
C MET A 56 -6.11 -20.63 7.54
N GLN A 57 -6.99 -21.59 7.84
CA GLN A 57 -8.31 -21.31 8.41
C GLN A 57 -8.27 -21.69 9.89
N GLY A 58 -8.42 -20.70 10.78
CA GLY A 58 -8.87 -20.94 12.15
C GLY A 58 -7.89 -21.57 13.14
N GLU A 59 -6.62 -21.79 12.80
CA GLU A 59 -5.66 -22.39 13.73
C GLU A 59 -4.54 -21.44 14.17
N LYS A 60 -4.26 -21.53 15.49
CA LYS A 60 -3.32 -20.74 16.28
C LYS A 60 -1.95 -20.63 15.62
N PHE A 61 -1.42 -19.41 15.53
CA PHE A 61 -0.03 -19.18 15.18
C PHE A 61 0.88 -19.56 16.36
N VAL A 62 1.57 -20.70 16.27
CA VAL A 62 2.71 -21.02 17.14
C VAL A 62 3.97 -20.63 16.38
N ARG A 63 4.72 -19.63 16.85
CA ARG A 63 6.09 -19.43 16.35
C ARG A 63 6.95 -20.62 16.80
N ASP A 64 7.87 -21.10 15.96
CA ASP A 64 8.78 -22.22 16.26
C ASP A 64 9.63 -22.01 17.53
N ASN A 65 9.70 -20.78 18.06
CA ASN A 65 10.41 -20.43 19.28
C ASN A 65 9.56 -20.49 20.57
N GLY A 66 8.28 -20.90 20.50
CA GLY A 66 7.41 -21.01 21.67
C GLY A 66 6.87 -19.67 22.19
N GLU A 67 7.03 -18.57 21.45
CA GLU A 67 6.44 -17.28 21.82
C GLU A 67 4.95 -17.16 21.46
N ALA A 68 4.26 -16.31 22.21
CA ALA A 68 2.82 -16.25 22.40
C ALA A 68 1.96 -16.42 21.12
N THR A 69 1.05 -17.39 21.18
CA THR A 69 -0.14 -17.46 20.33
C THR A 69 -1.07 -16.29 20.64
N TYR A 70 -1.25 -15.37 19.70
CA TYR A 70 -2.35 -14.40 19.79
C TYR A 70 -3.66 -15.10 19.48
N THR A 71 -4.63 -15.00 20.38
CA THR A 71 -5.91 -15.71 20.30
C THR A 71 -7.05 -14.85 19.73
N GLY A 72 -6.81 -13.57 19.45
CA GLY A 72 -7.83 -12.67 18.92
C GLY A 72 -7.76 -12.53 17.41
N ASP A 73 -8.94 -12.41 16.80
CA ASP A 73 -9.08 -12.08 15.38
C ASP A 73 -8.41 -10.74 15.08
N VAL A 74 -7.65 -10.69 13.98
CA VAL A 74 -7.01 -9.44 13.51
C VAL A 74 -8.10 -8.49 13.01
N ILE A 75 -8.10 -7.27 13.52
CA ILE A 75 -8.96 -6.18 13.04
C ILE A 75 -8.26 -5.51 11.87
N VAL A 76 -8.92 -5.46 10.72
CA VAL A 76 -8.48 -4.74 9.52
C VAL A 76 -9.26 -3.43 9.43
N ILE A 77 -8.54 -2.32 9.29
CA ILE A 77 -9.10 -0.97 9.15
C ILE A 77 -8.56 -0.36 7.86
N GLU A 78 -9.40 -0.19 6.85
CA GLU A 78 -9.11 0.61 5.66
C GLU A 78 -9.53 2.06 5.92
N ILE A 79 -8.54 2.95 5.92
CA ILE A 79 -8.74 4.38 6.10
C ILE A 79 -9.19 5.00 4.78
N GLY A 80 -10.45 5.42 4.74
CA GLY A 80 -10.98 6.21 3.63
C GLY A 80 -10.34 7.61 3.58
N ARG A 81 -10.03 8.11 2.38
CA ARG A 81 -9.64 9.51 2.17
C ARG A 81 -10.75 10.21 1.40
N GLY A 82 -11.48 11.12 2.04
CA GLY A 82 -12.31 12.02 1.28
C GLY A 82 -12.52 13.36 1.89
N GLU A 83 -12.72 14.31 0.99
CA GLU A 83 -12.89 15.71 1.33
C GLU A 83 -14.32 16.23 1.15
N ALA A 84 -15.15 15.48 0.41
CA ALA A 84 -16.55 15.83 0.14
C ALA A 84 -17.51 15.41 1.26
N PRO A 85 -18.66 16.10 1.44
CA PRO A 85 -19.83 15.58 2.15
C PRO A 85 -20.27 14.25 1.53
N GLY A 86 -20.44 13.20 2.35
CA GLY A 86 -20.62 11.82 1.85
C GLY A 86 -19.30 11.13 1.43
N GLY A 87 -18.16 11.62 1.93
CA GLY A 87 -16.82 11.06 1.70
C GLY A 87 -16.70 9.57 2.08
N PRO A 88 -15.62 8.90 1.64
CA PRO A 88 -15.49 7.46 1.73
C PRO A 88 -15.48 7.05 3.19
N LEU A 89 -16.28 6.04 3.44
CA LEU A 89 -16.44 5.40 4.73
C LEU A 89 -15.13 4.67 5.04
N CYS A 90 -14.66 4.77 6.29
CA CYS A 90 -13.62 3.86 6.73
C CYS A 90 -14.24 2.45 6.76
N ARG A 91 -13.51 1.44 6.32
CA ARG A 91 -14.00 0.06 6.33
C ARG A 91 -13.28 -0.71 7.39
N VAL A 92 -14.05 -1.39 8.23
CA VAL A 92 -13.49 -2.16 9.33
C VAL A 92 -14.07 -3.56 9.34
N GLY A 93 -13.32 -4.51 9.86
CA GLY A 93 -13.78 -5.88 9.96
C GLY A 93 -12.73 -6.76 10.59
N PHE A 94 -13.13 -7.94 11.02
CA PHE A 94 -12.16 -8.99 11.28
C PHE A 94 -11.63 -9.52 9.95
N ALA A 95 -10.36 -9.93 9.92
CA ALA A 95 -9.77 -10.59 8.76
C ALA A 95 -10.54 -11.88 8.37
N GLY A 96 -11.21 -12.53 9.33
CA GLY A 96 -12.08 -13.69 9.07
C GLY A 96 -13.40 -13.36 8.36
N SER A 97 -13.81 -12.10 8.27
CA SER A 97 -15.06 -11.69 7.62
C SER A 97 -14.93 -11.69 6.09
N ASN A 98 -16.08 -11.79 5.39
CA ASN A 98 -16.13 -11.66 3.92
C ASN A 98 -16.48 -10.24 3.44
N THR A 99 -17.07 -9.43 4.31
CA THR A 99 -17.52 -8.07 4.01
C THR A 99 -17.09 -7.11 5.11
N PRO A 100 -16.60 -5.91 4.77
CA PRO A 100 -16.33 -4.88 5.76
C PRO A 100 -17.63 -4.26 6.29
N ILE A 101 -17.56 -3.73 7.50
CA ILE A 101 -18.50 -2.76 8.07
C ILE A 101 -18.00 -1.36 7.68
N GLU A 102 -18.89 -0.55 7.14
CA GLU A 102 -18.58 0.83 6.79
C GLU A 102 -18.88 1.78 7.96
N ILE A 103 -17.87 2.52 8.41
CA ILE A 103 -17.95 3.49 9.49
C ILE A 103 -17.93 4.90 8.88
N PRO A 104 -18.92 5.75 9.20
CA PRO A 104 -19.04 7.11 8.68
C PRO A 104 -18.11 8.10 9.39
N VAL A 105 -16.85 7.71 9.61
CA VAL A 105 -15.81 8.57 10.15
C VAL A 105 -14.88 9.00 9.04
N ARG A 106 -14.73 10.32 8.94
CA ARG A 106 -13.76 10.96 8.07
C ARG A 106 -12.50 11.24 8.86
N VAL A 107 -11.44 10.49 8.61
CA VAL A 107 -10.12 10.76 9.20
C VAL A 107 -9.46 11.87 8.39
N ARG A 108 -9.50 13.11 8.91
CA ARG A 108 -8.93 14.25 8.20
C ARG A 108 -7.41 14.21 8.19
N GLU A 109 -6.87 14.89 7.19
CA GLU A 109 -5.44 14.95 6.91
C GLU A 109 -4.67 15.99 7.75
N ASP A 110 -5.40 16.95 8.32
CA ASP A 110 -4.90 17.99 9.21
C ASP A 110 -4.51 17.40 10.57
N TYR A 111 -3.30 17.71 11.03
CA TYR A 111 -2.73 17.27 12.30
C TYR A 111 -3.68 17.44 13.49
N ASN A 112 -4.33 18.60 13.61
CA ASN A 112 -5.13 18.93 14.78
C ASN A 112 -6.44 18.12 14.84
N TYR A 113 -6.99 17.75 13.68
CA TYR A 113 -8.25 17.02 13.60
C TYR A 113 -8.05 15.50 13.52
N HIS A 114 -6.90 15.08 12.97
CA HIS A 114 -6.59 13.69 12.72
C HIS A 114 -6.71 12.81 13.98
N LYS A 115 -6.18 13.26 15.11
CA LYS A 115 -6.22 12.50 16.37
C LYS A 115 -7.64 12.24 16.86
N ASN A 116 -8.47 13.28 16.92
CA ASN A 116 -9.86 13.14 17.39
C ASN A 116 -10.70 12.28 16.45
N ASP A 117 -10.52 12.45 15.13
CA ASP A 117 -11.21 11.65 14.13
C ASP A 117 -10.78 10.17 14.23
N PHE A 118 -9.49 9.90 14.43
CA PHE A 118 -8.98 8.54 14.58
C PHE A 118 -9.45 7.87 15.88
N VAL A 119 -9.45 8.59 17.01
CA VAL A 119 -10.04 8.07 18.27
C VAL A 119 -11.52 7.73 18.09
N SER A 120 -12.27 8.59 17.39
CA SER A 120 -13.68 8.33 17.05
C SER A 120 -13.83 7.08 16.18
N LEU A 121 -12.98 6.93 15.15
CA LEU A 121 -12.93 5.72 14.33
C LEU A 121 -12.68 4.47 15.18
N MET A 122 -11.70 4.49 16.08
CA MET A 122 -11.39 3.34 16.93
C MET A 122 -12.54 2.99 17.86
N ASN A 123 -13.19 3.97 18.50
CA ASN A 123 -14.36 3.74 19.34
C ASN A 123 -15.51 3.09 18.56
N GLN A 124 -15.82 3.62 17.37
CA GLN A 124 -16.87 3.07 16.52
C GLN A 124 -16.50 1.69 15.98
N THR A 125 -15.22 1.44 15.70
CA THR A 125 -14.71 0.14 15.26
C THR A 125 -14.96 -0.94 16.30
N TYR A 126 -14.49 -0.72 17.54
CA TYR A 126 -14.68 -1.70 18.60
C TYR A 126 -16.16 -1.90 18.96
N SER A 127 -16.96 -0.83 18.95
CA SER A 127 -18.41 -0.93 19.15
C SER A 127 -19.08 -1.73 18.04
N ALA A 128 -18.75 -1.49 16.76
CA ALA A 128 -19.36 -2.18 15.63
C ALA A 128 -18.96 -3.65 15.54
N LEU A 129 -17.75 -3.99 16.00
CA LEU A 129 -17.24 -5.36 16.04
C LEU A 129 -17.57 -6.09 17.36
N ASN A 130 -18.31 -5.46 18.28
CA ASN A 130 -18.60 -5.98 19.62
C ASN A 130 -17.34 -6.42 20.40
N VAL A 131 -16.22 -5.71 20.22
CA VAL A 131 -14.96 -5.99 20.91
C VAL A 131 -14.97 -5.31 22.28
N THR A 132 -14.99 -6.12 23.34
CA THR A 132 -14.96 -5.64 24.72
C THR A 132 -13.55 -5.47 25.27
N ASN A 133 -12.56 -6.19 24.73
CA ASN A 133 -11.16 -6.09 25.13
C ASN A 133 -10.24 -5.90 23.91
N PRO A 134 -9.95 -4.64 23.53
CA PRO A 134 -9.04 -4.31 22.43
C PRO A 134 -7.65 -4.93 22.55
N ALA A 135 -7.15 -5.16 23.77
CA ALA A 135 -5.81 -5.69 24.00
C ALA A 135 -5.60 -7.13 23.52
N ASN A 136 -6.68 -7.83 23.16
CA ASN A 136 -6.61 -9.17 22.59
C ASN A 136 -6.52 -9.18 21.06
N HIS A 137 -6.78 -8.04 20.41
CA HIS A 137 -6.96 -7.97 18.96
C HIS A 137 -5.84 -7.19 18.31
N PRO A 138 -5.01 -7.84 17.48
CA PRO A 138 -4.07 -7.11 16.66
C PRO A 138 -4.75 -6.27 15.58
N VAL A 139 -4.07 -5.23 15.09
CA VAL A 139 -4.67 -4.27 14.16
C VAL A 139 -3.82 -4.09 12.90
N LEU A 140 -4.42 -4.33 11.73
CA LEU A 140 -3.88 -3.97 10.43
C LEU A 140 -4.56 -2.69 9.93
N ILE A 141 -3.80 -1.61 9.80
CA ILE A 141 -4.23 -0.37 9.16
C ILE A 141 -3.82 -0.41 7.69
N LEU A 142 -4.80 -0.29 6.80
CA LEU A 142 -4.60 -0.01 5.40
C LEU A 142 -4.82 1.50 5.23
N GLU A 143 -3.79 2.23 4.82
CA GLU A 143 -3.90 3.68 4.66
C GLU A 143 -3.66 4.13 3.21
N PRO A 144 -4.23 5.28 2.81
CA PRO A 144 -3.94 5.87 1.52
C PRO A 144 -2.45 6.08 1.33
N ASP A 145 -1.98 5.87 0.10
CA ASP A 145 -0.59 6.07 -0.28
C ASP A 145 -0.19 7.51 0.11
N SER A 146 0.59 7.67 1.18
CA SER A 146 1.02 8.98 1.66
C SER A 146 2.31 8.85 2.47
N TYR A 147 3.22 9.80 2.27
CA TYR A 147 4.48 9.86 3.03
C TYR A 147 4.29 10.47 4.43
N ASN A 148 3.04 10.69 4.84
CA ASN A 148 2.76 11.40 6.06
C ASN A 148 2.88 10.47 7.29
N THR A 149 4.12 10.27 7.73
CA THR A 149 4.45 9.35 8.82
C THR A 149 3.99 9.82 10.19
N TRP A 150 3.69 11.11 10.41
CA TRP A 150 3.23 11.57 11.72
C TRP A 150 1.86 11.00 12.10
N ARG A 151 0.99 10.69 11.12
CA ARG A 151 -0.32 10.05 11.37
C ARG A 151 -0.17 8.69 12.02
N ARG A 152 0.86 7.96 11.62
CA ARG A 152 1.16 6.63 12.15
C ARG A 152 1.56 6.68 13.60
N VAL A 153 2.17 7.79 14.04
CA VAL A 153 2.44 8.02 15.47
C VAL A 153 1.12 8.10 16.23
N THR A 154 0.14 8.85 15.69
CA THR A 154 -1.21 8.88 16.26
C THR A 154 -1.86 7.51 16.28
N TYR A 155 -1.70 6.71 15.22
CA TYR A 155 -2.20 5.33 15.20
C TYR A 155 -1.55 4.49 16.30
N ALA A 156 -0.24 4.56 16.45
CA ALA A 156 0.50 3.82 17.47
C ALA A 156 0.14 4.26 18.90
N GLU A 157 0.03 5.57 19.15
CA GLU A 157 -0.42 6.09 20.45
C GLU A 157 -1.79 5.52 20.83
N GLU A 158 -2.75 5.55 19.91
CA GLU A 158 -4.10 5.08 20.18
C GLU A 158 -4.16 3.55 20.26
N ILE A 159 -3.64 2.82 19.27
CA ILE A 159 -3.75 1.36 19.18
C ILE A 159 -2.87 0.66 20.23
N MET A 160 -1.60 1.05 20.34
CA MET A 160 -0.63 0.39 21.21
C MET A 160 -0.60 1.01 22.60
N GLY A 161 -0.74 2.35 22.69
CA GLY A 161 -0.74 3.07 23.96
C GLY A 161 -2.05 2.96 24.72
N VAL A 162 -3.17 3.38 24.11
CA VAL A 162 -4.48 3.42 24.77
C VAL A 162 -5.16 2.06 24.75
N ARG A 163 -5.26 1.42 23.58
CA ARG A 163 -5.98 0.14 23.40
C ARG A 163 -5.13 -1.07 23.76
N LYS A 164 -3.80 -0.91 23.84
CA LYS A 164 -2.83 -1.95 24.20
C LYS A 164 -2.94 -3.18 23.30
N ALA A 165 -3.21 -2.97 22.01
CA ALA A 165 -3.23 -4.05 21.04
C ALA A 165 -1.87 -4.79 21.06
N PRO A 166 -1.85 -6.10 20.80
CA PRO A 166 -0.64 -6.91 20.90
C PRO A 166 0.41 -6.51 19.86
N TRP A 167 -0.05 -6.18 18.66
CA TRP A 167 0.76 -5.63 17.58
C TRP A 167 -0.13 -4.84 16.63
N MET A 168 0.52 -3.98 15.85
CA MET A 168 -0.12 -3.31 14.73
C MET A 168 0.76 -3.34 13.49
N TYR A 169 0.15 -3.17 12.33
CA TYR A 169 0.87 -2.94 11.08
C TYR A 169 0.17 -1.88 10.26
N VAL A 170 0.94 -1.05 9.54
CA VAL A 170 0.40 -0.02 8.64
C VAL A 170 0.93 -0.31 7.25
N MET A 171 0.03 -0.41 6.28
CA MET A 171 0.39 -0.71 4.89
C MET A 171 -0.34 0.19 3.92
N TRP A 172 0.36 0.58 2.86
CA TRP A 172 -0.25 1.38 1.78
C TRP A 172 -1.23 0.58 0.94
N HIS A 173 -2.31 1.25 0.53
CA HIS A 173 -3.34 0.68 -0.33
C HIS A 173 -2.78 0.11 -1.65
N ALA A 174 -1.89 0.83 -2.31
CA ALA A 174 -1.32 0.36 -3.57
C ALA A 174 -0.46 -0.90 -3.39
N LEU A 175 0.31 -0.98 -2.31
CA LEU A 175 1.15 -2.14 -2.04
C LEU A 175 0.33 -3.39 -1.73
N ILE A 176 -0.66 -3.26 -0.84
CA ILE A 176 -1.48 -4.41 -0.45
C ILE A 176 -2.30 -4.94 -1.64
N VAL A 177 -2.83 -4.04 -2.47
CA VAL A 177 -3.55 -4.42 -3.69
C VAL A 177 -2.64 -5.10 -4.70
N THR A 178 -1.42 -4.58 -4.90
CA THR A 178 -0.44 -5.20 -5.80
C THR A 178 -0.10 -6.61 -5.35
N TYR A 179 0.15 -6.79 -4.05
CA TYR A 179 0.42 -8.10 -3.45
C TYR A 179 -0.75 -9.07 -3.68
N ALA A 180 -1.98 -8.66 -3.41
CA ALA A 180 -3.13 -9.55 -3.54
C ALA A 180 -3.42 -9.95 -4.99
N HIS A 181 -3.07 -9.08 -5.94
CA HIS A 181 -3.25 -9.33 -7.37
C HIS A 181 -2.15 -10.23 -7.95
N ASN A 182 -0.89 -10.00 -7.57
CA ASN A 182 0.28 -10.71 -8.09
C ASN A 182 0.63 -11.92 -7.21
N LYS A 183 -0.25 -12.93 -7.23
CA LYS A 183 -0.28 -14.14 -6.37
C LYS A 183 1.06 -14.83 -6.03
N ASP A 184 2.13 -14.59 -6.78
CA ASP A 184 3.41 -15.30 -6.67
C ASP A 184 4.67 -14.41 -6.61
N ASP A 185 4.54 -13.08 -6.67
CA ASP A 185 5.67 -12.15 -6.65
C ASP A 185 5.20 -10.79 -6.13
N LEU A 186 6.08 -10.04 -5.45
CA LEU A 186 5.89 -8.61 -5.24
C LEU A 186 6.08 -7.92 -6.61
N GLY A 187 5.16 -8.18 -7.53
CA GLY A 187 5.26 -7.84 -8.93
C GLY A 187 5.17 -6.33 -9.12
N SER A 188 5.59 -5.88 -10.31
CA SER A 188 5.44 -4.49 -10.68
C SER A 188 4.03 -4.24 -11.20
N ALA A 189 3.31 -3.28 -10.63
CA ALA A 189 1.97 -2.89 -11.05
C ALA A 189 1.75 -1.38 -10.94
N ILE A 190 0.84 -0.83 -11.73
CA ILE A 190 0.32 0.53 -11.52
C ILE A 190 -1.03 0.40 -10.83
N VAL A 191 -1.15 0.92 -9.62
CA VAL A 191 -2.46 0.98 -8.94
C VAL A 191 -3.10 2.34 -9.21
N TYR A 192 -4.15 2.33 -10.02
CA TYR A 192 -5.06 3.46 -10.21
C TYR A 192 -6.18 3.35 -9.17
N ARG A 193 -6.20 4.24 -8.19
CA ARG A 193 -7.24 4.29 -7.17
C ARG A 193 -8.07 5.56 -7.30
N ALA A 194 -9.36 5.44 -7.55
CA ALA A 194 -10.29 6.57 -7.55
C ALA A 194 -11.29 6.48 -6.40
N GLU A 195 -11.20 7.43 -5.48
CA GLU A 195 -12.05 7.60 -4.31
C GLU A 195 -12.76 8.95 -4.33
N ASN A 196 -13.72 9.12 -3.43
CA ASN A 196 -14.47 10.37 -3.24
C ASN A 196 -13.54 11.52 -2.81
N GLY A 197 -13.17 12.36 -3.78
CA GLY A 197 -12.28 13.49 -3.57
C GLY A 197 -10.79 13.13 -3.61
N TYR A 198 -10.39 11.91 -3.98
CA TYR A 198 -8.99 11.57 -4.10
C TYR A 198 -8.77 10.55 -5.22
N THR A 199 -7.88 10.85 -6.14
CA THR A 199 -7.38 9.86 -7.10
C THR A 199 -5.88 9.72 -6.97
N SER A 200 -5.39 8.48 -6.89
CA SER A 200 -3.97 8.16 -6.96
C SER A 200 -3.63 7.22 -8.11
N LEU A 201 -2.42 7.39 -8.61
CA LEU A 201 -1.73 6.50 -9.52
C LEU A 201 -0.38 6.19 -8.89
N THR A 202 -0.27 4.99 -8.33
CA THR A 202 0.88 4.58 -7.53
C THR A 202 1.57 3.41 -8.23
N PRO A 203 2.71 3.65 -8.91
CA PRO A 203 3.50 2.57 -9.48
C PRO A 203 4.25 1.83 -8.37
N ILE A 204 4.11 0.52 -8.35
CA ILE A 204 4.86 -0.41 -7.52
C ILE A 204 5.84 -1.13 -8.43
N VAL A 205 7.13 -1.13 -8.10
CA VAL A 205 8.19 -1.82 -8.84
C VAL A 205 8.88 -2.81 -7.92
N GLY A 206 8.72 -4.11 -8.17
CA GLY A 206 9.34 -5.15 -7.34
C GLY A 206 8.95 -5.06 -5.86
N GLY A 207 7.70 -4.69 -5.55
CA GLY A 207 7.22 -4.49 -4.18
C GLY A 207 7.52 -3.12 -3.57
N TRP A 208 8.18 -2.22 -4.31
CA TRP A 208 8.51 -0.89 -3.81
C TRP A 208 7.66 0.18 -4.48
N PRO A 209 7.00 1.05 -3.70
CA PRO A 209 6.27 2.17 -4.25
C PRO A 209 7.27 3.18 -4.82
N TYR A 210 7.12 3.50 -6.10
CA TYR A 210 7.93 4.52 -6.74
C TYR A 210 7.27 5.88 -6.47
N ASP A 211 7.95 6.73 -5.71
CA ASP A 211 7.41 8.04 -5.34
C ASP A 211 7.38 8.95 -6.56
N ILE A 212 6.18 9.41 -6.91
CA ILE A 212 5.97 10.29 -8.05
C ILE A 212 5.30 11.55 -7.51
N PRO A 213 5.99 12.70 -7.58
CA PRO A 213 5.53 13.95 -6.96
C PRO A 213 4.14 14.41 -7.44
N TYR A 214 3.69 13.84 -8.55
CA TYR A 214 2.49 14.19 -9.28
C TYR A 214 1.52 13.01 -9.39
N GLY A 215 1.52 12.07 -8.46
CA GLY A 215 0.63 10.89 -8.52
C GLY A 215 -0.76 11.10 -7.91
N ARG A 216 -1.08 12.30 -7.39
CA ARG A 216 -2.23 12.52 -6.49
C ARG A 216 -2.99 13.80 -6.78
N TYR A 217 -4.30 13.71 -6.97
CA TYR A 217 -5.14 14.88 -7.26
C TYR A 217 -6.52 14.77 -6.65
N PHE A 218 -7.04 15.93 -6.33
CA PHE A 218 -8.44 16.17 -6.02
C PHE A 218 -9.10 16.56 -7.33
N ALA A 219 -9.94 15.68 -7.87
CA ALA A 219 -10.80 15.99 -9.02
C ALA A 219 -12.21 15.55 -8.65
N TYR A 220 -13.14 16.50 -8.71
CA TYR A 220 -14.55 16.29 -8.39
C TYR A 220 -15.42 16.15 -9.64
N ASP A 221 -14.85 16.42 -10.83
CA ASP A 221 -15.54 16.41 -12.11
C ASP A 221 -14.92 15.37 -13.08
N GLU A 222 -15.78 14.60 -13.75
CA GLU A 222 -15.41 13.41 -14.54
C GLU A 222 -14.51 13.71 -15.75
N PRO A 223 -14.77 14.75 -16.58
CA PRO A 223 -13.91 15.05 -17.73
C PRO A 223 -12.52 15.51 -17.30
N GLU A 224 -12.44 16.23 -16.18
CA GLU A 224 -11.18 16.68 -15.62
C GLU A 224 -10.37 15.51 -15.05
N LEU A 225 -11.05 14.53 -14.43
CA LEU A 225 -10.46 13.29 -13.93
C LEU A 225 -9.78 12.51 -15.04
N VAL A 226 -10.42 12.32 -16.21
CA VAL A 226 -9.82 11.60 -17.36
C VAL A 226 -8.61 12.34 -17.92
N ARG A 227 -8.73 13.65 -18.13
CA ARG A 227 -7.64 14.47 -18.70
C ARG A 227 -6.42 14.51 -17.78
N LYS A 228 -6.64 14.66 -16.47
CA LYS A 228 -5.56 14.63 -15.48
C LYS A 228 -4.99 13.23 -15.36
N ALA A 229 -5.82 12.19 -15.25
CA ALA A 229 -5.40 10.79 -15.16
C ALA A 229 -4.41 10.41 -16.26
N ASP A 230 -4.60 10.88 -17.49
CA ASP A 230 -3.67 10.67 -18.60
C ASP A 230 -2.27 11.25 -18.33
N SER A 231 -2.17 12.56 -18.04
CA SER A 231 -0.89 13.21 -17.74
C SER A 231 -0.17 12.55 -16.56
N ILE A 232 -0.94 12.11 -15.57
CA ILE A 232 -0.43 11.49 -14.36
C ILE A 232 0.04 10.09 -14.65
N PHE A 233 -0.72 9.33 -15.42
CA PHE A 233 -0.36 7.98 -15.81
C PHE A 233 0.98 7.99 -16.55
N TRP A 234 1.15 8.90 -17.51
CA TRP A 234 2.42 9.02 -18.22
C TRP A 234 3.57 9.52 -17.36
N THR A 235 3.28 10.36 -16.37
CA THR A 235 4.27 10.72 -15.35
C THR A 235 4.59 9.53 -14.46
N SER A 236 3.60 8.66 -14.21
CA SER A 236 3.70 7.48 -13.37
C SER A 236 4.54 6.37 -14.00
N VAL A 237 4.48 6.28 -15.32
CA VAL A 237 5.29 5.38 -16.16
C VAL A 237 6.73 5.90 -16.33
N ARG A 238 7.09 7.11 -15.84
CA ARG A 238 8.49 7.61 -15.85
C ARG A 238 9.42 6.91 -14.84
N CYS A 239 9.02 5.75 -14.32
CA CYS A 239 9.91 4.76 -13.71
C CYS A 239 11.06 4.32 -14.67
N PRO A 240 12.06 3.57 -14.16
CA PRO A 240 13.13 3.02 -14.99
C PRO A 240 12.59 2.26 -16.20
N TYR A 241 13.22 2.44 -17.36
CA TYR A 241 12.74 1.93 -18.65
C TYR A 241 12.39 0.43 -18.64
N TYR A 242 13.17 -0.38 -17.92
CA TYR A 242 12.98 -1.84 -17.85
C TYR A 242 11.70 -2.27 -17.12
N ASP A 243 11.22 -1.45 -16.18
CA ASP A 243 10.05 -1.77 -15.36
C ASP A 243 8.73 -1.34 -16.02
N ARG A 244 8.80 -0.39 -16.97
CA ARG A 244 7.64 0.15 -17.69
C ARG A 244 6.78 -0.93 -18.31
N LYS A 245 7.41 -1.89 -18.98
CA LYS A 245 6.72 -3.02 -19.62
C LYS A 245 5.88 -3.80 -18.59
N ASN A 246 6.46 -4.13 -17.44
CA ASN A 246 5.76 -4.90 -16.42
C ASN A 246 4.66 -4.07 -15.75
N LEU A 247 4.90 -2.77 -15.54
CA LEU A 247 3.91 -1.84 -15.00
C LEU A 247 2.71 -1.65 -15.92
N LEU A 248 2.93 -1.47 -17.22
CA LEU A 248 1.88 -1.30 -18.23
C LEU A 248 1.09 -2.60 -18.47
N ALA A 249 1.72 -3.76 -18.27
CA ALA A 249 1.04 -5.05 -18.33
C ALA A 249 0.16 -5.34 -17.11
N ASN A 250 0.36 -4.61 -16.00
CA ASN A 250 -0.31 -4.88 -14.72
C ASN A 250 -0.90 -3.59 -14.14
N ILE A 251 -1.98 -3.10 -14.74
CA ILE A 251 -2.69 -1.91 -14.24
C ILE A 251 -3.88 -2.39 -13.40
N ILE A 252 -3.88 -2.06 -12.12
CA ILE A 252 -4.95 -2.42 -11.19
C ILE A 252 -5.81 -1.18 -10.92
N VAL A 253 -7.10 -1.27 -11.20
CA VAL A 253 -8.05 -0.16 -11.03
C VAL A 253 -8.97 -0.44 -9.86
N CYS A 254 -9.01 0.46 -8.86
CA CYS A 254 -9.75 0.26 -7.63
C CYS A 254 -10.36 1.53 -7.01
N GLY A 255 -11.24 1.34 -6.03
CA GLY A 255 -11.85 2.42 -5.25
C GLY A 255 -13.32 2.70 -5.61
N ASN A 256 -13.97 3.53 -4.78
CA ASN A 256 -15.42 3.74 -4.82
C ASN A 256 -15.93 4.41 -6.09
N ASN A 257 -15.15 5.34 -6.66
CA ASN A 257 -15.60 6.07 -7.85
C ASN A 257 -15.48 5.26 -9.13
N VAL A 258 -14.83 4.11 -9.06
CA VAL A 258 -14.67 3.21 -10.19
C VAL A 258 -15.93 2.34 -10.40
N THR A 259 -16.75 2.13 -9.38
CA THR A 259 -17.96 1.28 -9.48
C THR A 259 -19.24 2.05 -9.76
N SER A 260 -19.27 3.35 -9.48
CA SER A 260 -20.34 4.21 -9.99
C SER A 260 -20.16 4.41 -11.49
N ASN A 261 -21.24 4.57 -12.27
CA ASN A 261 -21.24 4.94 -13.70
C ASN A 261 -20.45 6.24 -14.05
N LYS A 262 -19.71 6.79 -13.08
CA LYS A 262 -18.90 8.00 -13.13
C LYS A 262 -17.47 7.77 -13.62
N MET A 263 -16.99 6.53 -13.65
CA MET A 263 -15.84 6.26 -14.48
C MET A 263 -16.38 6.17 -15.91
N PRO A 264 -16.02 7.10 -16.81
CA PRO A 264 -16.66 7.17 -18.12
C PRO A 264 -16.54 5.82 -18.80
N ALA A 265 -17.65 5.32 -19.36
CA ALA A 265 -17.63 4.12 -20.19
C ALA A 265 -16.55 4.31 -21.25
N GLY A 266 -15.50 3.49 -21.17
CA GLY A 266 -14.31 3.64 -22.02
C GLY A 266 -13.13 4.39 -21.40
N PHE A 267 -13.07 4.66 -20.09
CA PHE A 267 -11.81 5.06 -19.44
C PHE A 267 -10.75 3.97 -19.60
N GLU A 268 -11.11 2.73 -19.31
CA GLU A 268 -10.25 1.56 -19.52
C GLU A 268 -9.84 1.45 -20.99
N LYS A 269 -10.79 1.58 -21.92
CA LYS A 269 -10.51 1.64 -23.35
C LYS A 269 -9.64 2.83 -23.75
N THR A 270 -9.83 4.00 -23.15
CA THR A 270 -9.03 5.22 -23.43
C THR A 270 -7.59 5.03 -22.95
N MET A 271 -7.42 4.40 -21.78
CA MET A 271 -6.11 4.03 -21.26
C MET A 271 -5.45 2.99 -22.16
N GLU A 272 -6.18 1.94 -22.55
CA GLU A 272 -5.72 0.91 -23.49
C GLU A 272 -5.34 1.53 -24.85
N ASP A 273 -6.21 2.30 -25.49
CA ASP A 273 -6.00 2.96 -26.79
C ASP A 273 -4.79 3.91 -26.74
N ARG A 274 -4.58 4.63 -25.63
CA ARG A 274 -3.44 5.53 -25.45
C ARG A 274 -2.13 4.78 -25.19
N ILE A 275 -2.17 3.71 -24.42
CA ILE A 275 -1.00 2.83 -24.22
C ILE A 275 -0.65 2.17 -25.54
N ASP A 276 -1.65 1.74 -26.30
CA ASP A 276 -1.50 1.12 -27.61
C ASP A 276 -0.98 2.11 -28.67
N TYR A 277 -1.34 3.38 -28.60
CA TYR A 277 -0.71 4.43 -29.43
C TYR A 277 0.80 4.57 -29.15
N GLN A 278 1.22 4.37 -27.90
CA GLN A 278 2.62 4.40 -27.48
C GLN A 278 3.33 3.03 -27.61
N ARG A 279 2.62 1.95 -27.99
CA ARG A 279 3.22 0.63 -28.29
C ARG A 279 4.30 0.68 -29.35
N LEU A 280 4.33 1.73 -30.17
CA LEU A 280 5.39 2.01 -31.12
C LEU A 280 6.81 1.99 -30.47
N GLU A 281 6.91 2.06 -29.14
CA GLU A 281 8.18 1.93 -28.39
C GLU A 281 8.36 0.65 -27.53
N TYR A 282 7.31 -0.12 -27.20
CA TYR A 282 7.38 -1.13 -26.11
C TYR A 282 6.80 -2.54 -26.40
N ASP A 283 6.12 -2.78 -27.53
CA ASP A 283 5.64 -4.12 -27.96
C ASP A 283 4.78 -4.94 -26.94
N HIS A 284 3.94 -4.28 -26.12
CA HIS A 284 3.02 -4.98 -25.19
C HIS A 284 1.62 -4.38 -25.16
N LYS A 285 0.59 -5.23 -25.06
CA LYS A 285 -0.80 -4.78 -24.86
C LYS A 285 -0.96 -4.40 -23.39
N ALA A 286 -1.54 -3.23 -23.12
CA ALA A 286 -2.07 -2.97 -21.79
C ALA A 286 -3.18 -3.98 -21.50
N ILE A 287 -3.21 -4.50 -20.28
CA ILE A 287 -4.34 -5.28 -19.78
C ILE A 287 -4.82 -4.56 -18.53
N VAL A 288 -6.03 -4.03 -18.60
CA VAL A 288 -6.73 -3.45 -17.45
C VAL A 288 -7.83 -4.42 -17.04
N PRO A 289 -7.56 -5.41 -16.15
CA PRO A 289 -8.56 -6.38 -15.76
C PRO A 289 -9.73 -5.69 -15.03
N VAL A 290 -10.95 -6.00 -15.46
CA VAL A 290 -12.17 -5.61 -14.72
C VAL A 290 -12.33 -6.56 -13.54
N ILE A 291 -12.00 -6.07 -12.34
CA ILE A 291 -12.13 -6.84 -11.10
C ILE A 291 -13.52 -6.58 -10.50
N PRO A 292 -14.34 -7.63 -10.26
CA PRO A 292 -15.60 -7.47 -9.53
C PRO A 292 -15.35 -6.90 -8.15
N GLU A 293 -16.25 -6.01 -7.70
CA GLU A 293 -16.21 -5.42 -6.36
C GLU A 293 -14.88 -4.69 -6.04
N ARG A 294 -14.28 -4.05 -7.06
CA ARG A 294 -13.02 -3.28 -6.97
C ARG A 294 -13.05 -2.12 -5.96
N GLN A 295 -14.20 -1.74 -5.44
CA GLN A 295 -14.33 -0.82 -4.31
C GLN A 295 -13.87 -1.44 -2.96
N PHE A 296 -13.88 -2.77 -2.84
CA PHE A 296 -13.48 -3.50 -1.63
C PHE A 296 -12.13 -4.20 -1.77
N ILE A 297 -11.42 -4.03 -2.89
CA ILE A 297 -10.18 -4.76 -3.16
C ILE A 297 -9.10 -4.47 -2.12
N VAL A 298 -8.99 -3.23 -1.63
CA VAL A 298 -8.02 -2.85 -0.60
C VAL A 298 -8.27 -3.66 0.67
N TRP A 299 -9.48 -3.60 1.21
CA TRP A 299 -9.88 -4.39 2.38
C TRP A 299 -9.66 -5.89 2.20
N ARG A 300 -10.09 -6.47 1.05
CA ARG A 300 -9.89 -7.89 0.75
C ARG A 300 -8.41 -8.28 0.65
N SER A 301 -7.58 -7.36 0.17
CA SER A 301 -6.14 -7.57 0.12
C SER A 301 -5.54 -7.61 1.52
N GLY A 302 -6.02 -6.75 2.43
CA GLY A 302 -5.68 -6.81 3.85
C GLY A 302 -6.09 -8.11 4.52
N LYS A 303 -7.25 -8.66 4.19
CA LYS A 303 -7.64 -10.01 4.60
C LYS A 303 -6.64 -11.06 4.09
N LYS A 304 -6.32 -11.02 2.78
CA LYS A 304 -5.44 -11.99 2.14
C LYS A 304 -4.05 -12.05 2.77
N ILE A 305 -3.41 -10.90 3.10
CA ILE A 305 -2.08 -10.93 3.70
C ILE A 305 -2.06 -11.56 5.09
N ILE A 306 -3.18 -11.47 5.82
CA ILE A 306 -3.36 -12.12 7.12
C ILE A 306 -3.55 -13.62 6.92
N ASP A 307 -4.44 -14.03 6.00
CA ASP A 307 -4.68 -15.44 5.68
C ASP A 307 -3.40 -16.15 5.21
N ASP A 308 -2.57 -15.46 4.43
CA ASP A 308 -1.28 -15.97 3.93
C ASP A 308 -0.18 -15.94 5.02
N GLY A 309 -0.43 -15.38 6.20
CA GLY A 309 0.50 -15.39 7.34
C GLY A 309 1.77 -14.54 7.15
N ILE A 310 1.82 -13.67 6.13
CA ILE A 310 3.04 -12.94 5.75
C ILE A 310 3.53 -12.04 6.88
N LEU A 311 2.64 -11.24 7.47
CA LEU A 311 3.03 -10.24 8.48
C LEU A 311 3.75 -10.86 9.69
N LEU A 312 3.31 -12.05 10.09
CA LEU A 312 3.87 -12.77 11.24
C LEU A 312 5.16 -13.50 10.87
N SER A 313 5.22 -14.09 9.67
CA SER A 313 6.40 -14.83 9.20
C SER A 313 7.61 -13.94 8.90
N TRP A 314 7.38 -12.69 8.49
CA TRP A 314 8.46 -11.75 8.12
C TRP A 314 8.82 -10.78 9.25
N ASP A 315 8.25 -10.98 10.45
CA ASP A 315 8.44 -10.10 11.62
C ASP A 315 8.21 -8.62 11.32
N LEU A 316 7.20 -8.34 10.49
CA LEU A 316 6.87 -7.00 10.01
C LEU A 316 5.91 -6.25 10.93
N ALA A 317 5.30 -6.93 11.90
CA ALA A 317 4.35 -6.30 12.80
C ALA A 317 5.05 -5.50 13.92
N PHE A 318 4.61 -4.27 14.14
CA PHE A 318 5.09 -3.42 15.23
C PHE A 318 4.49 -3.90 16.56
N GLN A 319 5.34 -4.51 17.38
CA GLN A 319 4.95 -5.21 18.61
C GLN A 319 4.73 -4.28 19.81
N GLN A 320 3.89 -4.69 20.76
CA GLN A 320 3.65 -3.95 22.00
C GLN A 320 4.91 -3.80 22.85
N SER A 321 5.79 -4.80 22.87
CA SER A 321 7.08 -4.74 23.57
C SER A 321 7.98 -3.65 22.98
N LEU A 322 8.04 -3.56 21.65
CA LEU A 322 8.82 -2.54 20.95
C LEU A 322 8.26 -1.13 21.18
N PHE A 323 6.94 -0.99 21.20
CA PHE A 323 6.28 0.26 21.56
C PHE A 323 6.60 0.69 23.00
N GLN A 324 6.61 -0.24 23.96
CA GLN A 324 6.99 0.06 25.34
C GLN A 324 8.46 0.49 25.48
N GLU A 325 9.36 -0.11 24.69
CA GLU A 325 10.79 0.21 24.70
C GLU A 325 11.09 1.55 24.03
N LYS A 326 10.51 1.80 22.85
CA LYS A 326 10.93 2.90 21.96
C LYS A 326 9.88 3.99 21.75
N GLY A 327 8.66 3.78 22.22
CA GLY A 327 7.55 4.71 22.05
C GLY A 327 6.92 4.71 20.66
N ALA A 328 5.93 5.59 20.48
CA ALA A 328 5.12 5.68 19.27
C ALA A 328 5.91 6.08 18.02
N ASP A 329 6.95 6.90 18.15
CA ASP A 329 7.71 7.42 17.01
C ASP A 329 8.48 6.34 16.23
N GLU A 330 8.74 5.18 16.84
CA GLU A 330 9.43 4.08 16.15
C GLU A 330 8.63 3.59 14.94
N ILE A 331 7.28 3.67 14.96
CA ILE A 331 6.41 3.24 13.85
C ILE A 331 6.74 3.95 12.53
N ARG A 332 7.36 5.15 12.57
CA ARG A 332 7.77 5.89 11.37
C ARG A 332 8.83 5.15 10.55
N ARG A 333 9.52 4.18 11.14
CA ARG A 333 10.50 3.30 10.48
C ARG A 333 9.88 2.03 9.90
N TRP A 334 8.67 1.70 10.33
CA TRP A 334 7.94 0.49 9.97
C TRP A 334 6.99 0.79 8.82
N VAL A 335 7.57 1.25 7.70
CA VAL A 335 6.84 1.65 6.50
C VAL A 335 7.05 0.61 5.40
N PHE A 336 5.95 0.02 4.95
CA PHE A 336 5.84 -0.49 3.59
C PHE A 336 4.56 0.07 2.98
#